data_AF-A0AAQ3LDG0-F1
#
_entry.id   AF-A0AAQ3LDG0-F1
#
_cell.length_a   1.000
_cell.length_b   1.000
_cell.length_c   1.000
_cell.angle_alpha   90.00
_cell.angle_beta   90.00
_cell.angle_gamma   90.00
#
_symmetry.space_group_name_H-M   'P 1'
#
loop_
_entity.id
_entity.type
_entity.pdbx_description
1 polymer ?
#
loop_
_entity_poly.entity_id
_entity_poly.type
_entity_poly.pdbx_seq_one_letter_code
_entity_poly.pdbx_strand_id
1 'polypeptide(L)'
;MTSQLAVQGNGEPLEIATEPLSSISAEGSSFVNASGEKVNLRGVNLGNWFLIESWMLGIGDIPDQHTFFSILDVRFGAEKREELINLYRSNWITARDFKLIQGFGMNTVRLPFHYSMLIDKTEPESYRENGFAWLDHAISLARANNLYVILDLHGAPGGQSVDQPTGKIDSNELWDSAKYQDMTVNIWEELALRYMDEPAIAAYDILNEPYGEGPRSGIEDILKNLCERIYHTIRATGDEHVILFPGTQEGIFFYDSPTEMNAHNLGFTEHFYPGIFHAEPSIEGHARFISDHLTGRHELLQTWKAPFLVGEFNVVFNHTGGDRMMRHYWDLYESYGWAATMWSYKLIKDKPGVEDDNWYIVTNKNPIDIPDIRTASIETIEAFFKSLGTMKLSADEQLLEKLNTLKPPRFELPDFPNPLRTAPKQDVLKGWQLNNLADATPSSGLELKSDGAFKLYAGGDDIFGKFDSCGYLWQPVSKSFAIEAEFTSLEATERFAKAGLMLRKSNNADSPMLFFNAFKDGSIALCYRKAKGQFASETKFEAKGWPIQLRIDYQDGVATPSFKQSNESWHQLSPVSVEANTAGIASVSGDLNQIATAQVANFRLSSLNSADKSL
;
A
#
# COMPACT_ATOMS: atom_id res chain seq x y z
N MET A 1 -0.49 48.34 -4.44
CA MET A 1 -1.70 47.82 -5.10
C MET A 1 -1.22 46.59 -5.85
N THR A 2 -1.53 45.33 -5.54
CA THR A 2 -2.70 44.58 -5.06
C THR A 2 -2.15 43.17 -4.73
N SER A 3 -2.65 42.29 -3.87
CA SER A 3 -3.85 42.19 -3.03
C SER A 3 -3.56 41.12 -1.98
N GLN A 4 -3.77 41.45 -0.69
CA GLN A 4 -3.91 40.48 0.40
C GLN A 4 -5.29 39.84 0.27
N LEU A 5 -5.37 38.51 0.32
CA LEU A 5 -6.66 37.80 0.44
C LEU A 5 -7.13 37.94 1.89
N ALA A 6 -8.14 38.79 2.07
CA ALA A 6 -8.96 38.86 3.26
C ALA A 6 -10.03 37.77 3.16
N VAL A 7 -10.14 36.94 4.20
CA VAL A 7 -11.30 36.07 4.41
C VAL A 7 -12.45 36.97 4.86
N GLN A 8 -13.45 37.17 4.02
CA GLN A 8 -14.76 37.69 4.41
C GLN A 8 -15.82 36.64 4.08
N GLY A 9 -16.24 35.90 5.12
CA GLY A 9 -17.48 35.14 5.09
C GLY A 9 -18.60 36.02 5.65
N ASN A 10 -19.59 36.33 4.82
CA ASN A 10 -20.90 36.80 5.30
C ASN A 10 -21.70 35.57 5.74
N GLY A 11 -21.62 35.29 7.03
CA GLY A 11 -22.49 34.38 7.77
C GLY A 11 -22.36 34.80 9.23
N GLU A 12 -23.48 34.91 9.95
CA GLU A 12 -23.45 35.30 11.37
C GLU A 12 -22.42 34.45 12.14
N PRO A 13 -21.70 35.02 13.12
CA PRO A 13 -20.75 34.25 13.91
C PRO A 13 -21.53 33.15 14.62
N LEU A 14 -21.31 31.90 14.22
CA LEU A 14 -21.63 30.76 15.06
C LEU A 14 -20.86 30.97 16.37
N GLU A 15 -21.58 31.32 17.44
CA GLU A 15 -21.07 31.20 18.79
C GLU A 15 -20.70 29.72 19.00
N ILE A 16 -19.43 29.38 18.78
CA ILE A 16 -18.92 28.08 19.18
C ILE A 16 -18.73 28.15 20.69
N ALA A 17 -19.77 27.78 21.43
CA ALA A 17 -19.60 27.28 22.77
C ALA A 17 -18.75 26.00 22.64
N THR A 18 -17.43 26.11 22.78
CA THR A 18 -16.55 24.94 22.80
C THR A 18 -16.72 24.26 24.15
N GLU A 19 -17.65 23.31 24.23
CA GLU A 19 -17.58 22.34 25.31
C GLU A 19 -16.19 21.66 25.27
N PRO A 20 -15.58 21.42 26.44
CA PRO A 20 -14.30 20.72 26.50
C PRO A 20 -14.43 19.33 25.87
N LEU A 21 -13.35 18.83 25.27
CA LEU A 21 -13.31 17.46 24.76
C LEU A 21 -13.68 16.49 25.88
N SER A 22 -14.53 15.52 25.55
CA SER A 22 -14.88 14.41 26.42
C SER A 22 -14.08 13.18 26.03
N SER A 23 -13.78 12.31 26.99
CA SER A 23 -13.08 11.05 26.73
C SER A 23 -13.76 10.21 25.64
N ILE A 24 -12.94 9.50 24.87
CA ILE A 24 -13.38 8.57 23.83
C ILE A 24 -13.35 7.14 24.38
N SER A 25 -14.35 6.35 24.00
CA SER A 25 -14.42 4.91 24.30
C SER A 25 -14.82 4.13 23.05
N ALA A 26 -14.71 2.80 23.12
CA ALA A 26 -15.16 1.89 22.07
C ALA A 26 -16.56 1.34 22.40
N GLU A 27 -17.51 1.56 21.50
CA GLU A 27 -18.82 0.92 21.56
C GLU A 27 -19.15 0.27 20.22
N GLY A 28 -19.27 -1.05 20.22
CA GLY A 28 -19.38 -1.79 18.96
C GLY A 28 -18.15 -1.55 18.09
N SER A 29 -18.36 -1.32 16.79
CA SER A 29 -17.28 -1.00 15.85
C SER A 29 -16.96 0.50 15.76
N SER A 30 -17.34 1.31 16.75
CA SER A 30 -17.26 2.78 16.68
C SER A 30 -16.50 3.37 17.87
N PHE A 31 -15.84 4.51 17.61
CA PHE A 31 -15.42 5.43 18.65
C PHE A 31 -16.60 6.29 19.08
N VAL A 32 -16.84 6.41 20.39
CA VAL A 32 -17.93 7.22 20.95
C VAL A 32 -17.41 8.16 22.03
N ASN A 33 -18.06 9.31 22.17
CA ASN A 33 -17.79 10.25 23.26
C ASN A 33 -18.48 9.80 24.57
N ALA A 34 -18.32 10.58 25.65
CA ALA A 34 -18.90 10.26 26.95
C ALA A 34 -20.45 10.22 26.98
N SER A 35 -21.14 10.81 25.99
CA SER A 35 -22.61 10.72 25.82
C SER A 35 -23.05 9.52 24.97
N GLY A 36 -22.12 8.69 24.49
CA GLY A 36 -22.41 7.54 23.62
C GLY A 36 -22.65 7.93 22.15
N GLU A 37 -22.32 9.17 21.77
CA GLU A 37 -22.45 9.64 20.39
C GLU A 37 -21.20 9.25 19.60
N LYS A 38 -21.40 8.74 18.38
CA LYS A 38 -20.31 8.37 17.48
C LYS A 38 -19.43 9.57 17.13
N VAL A 39 -18.13 9.41 17.32
CA VAL A 39 -17.11 10.39 16.94
C VAL A 39 -16.32 9.84 15.75
N ASN A 40 -16.46 10.49 14.59
CA ASN A 40 -15.65 10.18 13.43
C ASN A 40 -14.29 10.88 13.57
N LEU A 41 -13.29 10.19 14.13
CA LEU A 41 -11.93 10.70 14.29
C LEU A 41 -11.25 10.86 12.92
N ARG A 42 -10.92 12.10 12.58
CA ARG A 42 -10.55 12.57 11.25
C ARG A 42 -9.38 13.53 11.36
N GLY A 43 -8.24 13.10 10.86
CA GLY A 43 -7.01 13.80 11.19
C GLY A 43 -5.86 13.65 10.22
N VAL A 44 -4.71 14.07 10.74
CA VAL A 44 -3.41 13.99 10.09
C VAL A 44 -2.37 13.48 11.07
N ASN A 45 -1.31 12.91 10.52
CA ASN A 45 -0.11 12.59 11.26
C ASN A 45 0.78 13.83 11.42
N LEU A 46 1.26 14.06 12.63
CA LEU A 46 2.33 15.03 12.91
C LEU A 46 3.70 14.39 12.69
N GLY A 47 3.90 13.87 11.47
CA GLY A 47 5.13 13.20 11.06
C GLY A 47 6.34 14.11 11.19
N ASN A 48 7.51 13.48 11.33
CA ASN A 48 8.80 14.13 11.47
C ASN A 48 8.96 15.02 12.73
N TRP A 49 8.05 14.99 13.71
CA TRP A 49 8.16 15.83 14.93
C TRP A 49 8.91 15.18 16.09
N PHE A 50 8.40 14.05 16.58
CA PHE A 50 8.97 13.28 17.70
C PHE A 50 9.72 12.03 17.25
N LEU A 51 9.81 11.83 15.94
CA LEU A 51 10.72 10.96 15.24
C LEU A 51 11.15 11.68 13.96
N ILE A 52 12.41 11.56 13.54
CA ILE A 52 12.91 12.20 12.31
C ILE A 52 13.04 11.18 11.17
N GLU A 53 12.37 11.48 10.07
CA GLU A 53 12.64 10.88 8.76
C GLU A 53 13.23 11.95 7.85
N SER A 54 14.53 11.86 7.58
CA SER A 54 15.32 12.96 6.99
C SER A 54 14.79 13.42 5.63
N TRP A 55 14.17 12.52 4.85
CA TRP A 55 13.55 12.86 3.58
C TRP A 55 12.43 13.91 3.72
N MET A 56 11.74 13.96 4.87
CA MET A 56 10.69 14.95 5.13
C MET A 56 11.22 16.38 5.35
N LEU A 57 12.53 16.51 5.60
CA LEU A 57 13.26 17.78 5.66
C LEU A 57 13.90 18.17 4.33
N GLY A 58 13.70 17.37 3.27
CA GLY A 58 14.44 17.47 2.02
C GLY A 58 15.89 16.99 2.12
N ILE A 59 16.21 16.15 3.12
CA ILE A 59 17.53 15.54 3.34
C ILE A 59 17.43 14.03 3.09
N GLY A 60 17.22 13.64 1.83
CA GLY A 60 16.91 12.25 1.46
C GLY A 60 18.09 11.27 1.49
N ASP A 61 19.32 11.74 1.66
CA ASP A 61 20.54 10.92 1.63
C ASP A 61 21.00 10.47 3.04
N ILE A 62 20.29 10.86 4.09
CA ILE A 62 20.49 10.38 5.45
C ILE A 62 19.42 9.34 5.76
N PRO A 63 19.79 8.07 5.97
CA PRO A 63 18.85 6.95 5.91
C PRO A 63 17.88 6.88 7.10
N ASP A 64 18.25 7.41 8.27
CA ASP A 64 17.44 7.30 9.48
C ASP A 64 17.80 8.37 10.55
N GLN A 65 16.96 8.44 11.59
CA GLN A 65 17.18 9.31 12.75
C GLN A 65 18.49 8.99 13.47
N HIS A 66 18.82 7.70 13.64
CA HIS A 66 20.03 7.26 14.32
C HIS A 66 21.28 7.86 13.66
N THR A 67 21.36 7.83 12.33
CA THR A 67 22.46 8.40 11.54
C THR A 67 22.46 9.93 11.62
N PHE A 68 21.28 10.55 11.53
CA PHE A 68 21.14 12.00 11.71
C PHE A 68 21.71 12.46 13.06
N PHE A 69 21.32 11.79 14.16
CA PHE A 69 21.80 12.09 15.51
C PHE A 69 23.30 11.79 15.66
N SER A 70 23.77 10.68 15.11
CA SER A 70 25.19 10.30 15.14
C SER A 70 26.08 11.35 14.45
N ILE A 71 25.63 11.94 13.34
CA ILE A 71 26.34 13.04 12.68
C ILE A 71 26.46 14.24 13.63
N LEU A 72 25.37 14.65 14.27
CA LEU A 72 25.39 15.78 15.22
C LEU A 72 26.24 15.48 16.46
N ASP A 73 26.19 14.26 16.98
CA ASP A 73 27.00 13.83 18.13
C ASP A 73 28.49 13.88 17.81
N VAL A 74 28.91 13.36 16.64
CA VAL A 74 30.32 13.40 16.21
C VAL A 74 30.80 14.83 16.00
N ARG A 75 29.93 15.73 15.50
CA ARG A 75 30.31 17.11 15.18
C ARG A 75 30.31 18.03 16.39
N PHE A 76 29.34 17.88 17.29
CA PHE A 76 29.04 18.88 18.33
C PHE A 76 28.91 18.30 19.74
N GLY A 77 28.87 16.97 19.89
CA GLY A 77 28.64 16.28 21.16
C GLY A 77 27.15 16.15 21.54
N ALA A 78 26.87 15.19 22.42
CA ALA A 78 25.51 14.79 22.78
C ALA A 78 24.65 15.89 23.41
N GLU A 79 25.24 16.74 24.24
CA GLU A 79 24.54 17.89 24.85
C GLU A 79 24.09 18.88 23.77
N LYS A 80 24.99 19.23 22.84
CA LYS A 80 24.66 20.16 21.77
C LYS A 80 23.68 19.56 20.77
N ARG A 81 23.75 18.27 20.47
CA ARG A 81 22.70 17.57 19.71
C ARG A 81 21.35 17.75 20.39
N GLU A 82 21.21 17.48 21.70
CA GLU A 82 19.92 17.66 22.40
C GLU A 82 19.38 19.09 22.28
N GLU A 83 20.24 20.10 22.42
CA GLU A 83 19.84 21.50 22.21
C GLU A 83 19.31 21.75 20.79
N LEU A 84 20.03 21.24 19.77
CA LEU A 84 19.62 21.37 18.37
C LEU A 84 18.30 20.65 18.08
N ILE A 85 18.10 19.45 18.63
CA ILE A 85 16.85 18.70 18.46
C ILE A 85 15.69 19.35 19.21
N ASN A 86 15.92 19.94 20.38
CA ASN A 86 14.88 20.74 21.06
C ASN A 86 14.54 22.00 20.28
N LEU A 87 15.54 22.67 19.69
CA LEU A 87 15.31 23.80 18.80
C LEU A 87 14.50 23.39 17.57
N TYR A 88 14.81 22.24 16.97
CA TYR A 88 14.03 21.65 15.89
C TYR A 88 12.57 21.40 16.31
N ARG A 89 12.34 20.65 17.40
CA ARG A 89 10.99 20.33 17.90
C ARG A 89 10.16 21.59 18.18
N SER A 90 10.79 22.65 18.70
CA SER A 90 10.14 23.93 18.99
C SER A 90 9.68 24.69 17.73
N ASN A 91 10.17 24.31 16.55
CA ASN A 91 9.95 25.04 15.31
C ASN A 91 9.34 24.17 14.19
N TRP A 92 9.40 22.85 14.28
CA TRP A 92 8.78 21.97 13.28
C TRP A 92 7.25 22.06 13.32
N ILE A 93 6.65 21.78 14.48
CA ILE A 93 5.21 21.95 14.75
C ILE A 93 5.07 22.97 15.89
N THR A 94 4.16 23.92 15.71
CA THR A 94 3.91 25.02 16.64
C THR A 94 2.41 25.20 16.89
N ALA A 95 2.02 26.10 17.78
CA ALA A 95 0.60 26.44 17.99
C ALA A 95 -0.12 26.90 16.71
N ARG A 96 0.60 27.49 15.73
CA ARG A 96 0.04 27.82 14.41
C ARG A 96 -0.50 26.59 13.70
N ASP A 97 0.20 25.47 13.81
CA ASP A 97 -0.07 24.26 13.05
C ASP A 97 -1.34 23.57 13.56
N PHE A 98 -1.53 23.47 14.88
CA PHE A 98 -2.79 22.96 15.47
C PHE A 98 -4.00 23.81 15.07
N LYS A 99 -3.85 25.14 15.05
CA LYS A 99 -4.91 26.05 14.57
C LYS A 99 -5.24 25.84 13.09
N LEU A 100 -4.22 25.60 12.26
CA LEU A 100 -4.42 25.30 10.84
C LEU A 100 -5.13 23.97 10.65
N ILE A 101 -4.70 22.91 11.35
CA ILE A 101 -5.32 21.57 11.31
C ILE A 101 -6.80 21.64 11.68
N GLN A 102 -7.14 22.33 12.77
CA GLN A 102 -8.54 22.55 13.14
C GLN A 102 -9.29 23.36 12.07
N GLY A 103 -8.67 24.42 11.53
CA GLY A 103 -9.24 25.22 10.44
C GLY A 103 -9.42 24.46 9.12
N PHE A 104 -8.71 23.36 8.94
CA PHE A 104 -8.87 22.43 7.82
C PHE A 104 -10.01 21.43 8.01
N GLY A 105 -10.81 21.57 9.08
CA GLY A 105 -11.98 20.73 9.35
C GLY A 105 -11.65 19.40 10.03
N MET A 106 -10.42 19.24 10.52
CA MET A 106 -9.98 18.04 11.23
C MET A 106 -10.27 18.14 12.72
N ASN A 107 -10.47 16.99 13.37
CA ASN A 107 -10.74 16.91 14.81
C ASN A 107 -9.72 16.04 15.56
N THR A 108 -8.71 15.48 14.87
CA THR A 108 -7.75 14.53 15.45
C THR A 108 -6.34 14.78 14.90
N VAL A 109 -5.32 14.58 15.72
CA VAL A 109 -3.92 14.44 15.30
C VAL A 109 -3.35 13.10 15.80
N ARG A 110 -2.70 12.35 14.93
CA ARG A 110 -1.87 11.19 15.33
C ARG A 110 -0.45 11.70 15.58
N LEU A 111 0.14 11.28 16.69
CA LEU A 111 1.40 11.79 17.22
C LEU A 111 2.45 10.66 17.29
N PRO A 112 3.12 10.37 16.16
CA PRO A 112 4.25 9.44 16.11
C PRO A 112 5.41 9.88 17.01
N PHE A 113 5.86 9.03 17.92
CA PHE A 113 7.03 9.30 18.76
C PHE A 113 8.00 8.11 18.83
N HIS A 114 9.29 8.41 19.02
CA HIS A 114 10.33 7.41 19.20
C HIS A 114 10.60 7.14 20.69
N TYR A 115 10.78 5.88 21.09
CA TYR A 115 10.99 5.48 22.50
C TYR A 115 12.12 6.24 23.20
N SER A 116 13.20 6.58 22.48
CA SER A 116 14.37 7.26 23.06
C SER A 116 14.08 8.67 23.54
N MET A 117 12.92 9.23 23.22
CA MET A 117 12.45 10.47 23.84
C MET A 117 12.14 10.28 25.32
N LEU A 118 11.59 9.12 25.69
CA LEU A 118 10.98 8.88 27.00
C LEU A 118 11.90 8.09 27.94
N ILE A 119 12.77 7.23 27.41
CA ILE A 119 13.68 6.40 28.21
C ILE A 119 15.09 6.38 27.63
N ASP A 120 16.08 6.17 28.50
CA ASP A 120 17.46 5.87 28.07
C ASP A 120 17.61 4.37 27.76
N LYS A 121 18.25 4.03 26.64
CA LYS A 121 18.50 2.63 26.25
C LYS A 121 19.39 1.88 27.24
N THR A 122 20.28 2.60 27.92
CA THR A 122 21.26 2.06 28.88
C THR A 122 20.74 2.01 30.30
N GLU A 123 19.78 2.88 30.63
CA GLU A 123 19.11 2.97 31.93
C GLU A 123 17.58 2.92 31.73
N PRO A 124 17.00 1.75 31.40
CA PRO A 124 15.59 1.63 31.01
C PRO A 124 14.59 1.95 32.13
N GLU A 125 15.03 2.07 33.38
CA GLU A 125 14.23 2.51 34.52
C GLU A 125 14.31 4.05 34.72
N SER A 126 15.08 4.75 33.89
CA SER A 126 15.30 6.20 33.96
C SER A 126 14.46 6.91 32.90
N TYR A 127 13.33 7.44 33.34
CA TYR A 127 12.43 8.24 32.51
C TYR A 127 12.98 9.64 32.27
N ARG A 128 12.85 10.10 31.02
CA ARG A 128 13.30 11.41 30.55
C ARG A 128 12.15 12.41 30.64
N GLU A 129 12.00 13.09 31.77
CA GLU A 129 10.93 14.07 32.00
C GLU A 129 10.87 15.18 30.94
N ASN A 130 12.01 15.56 30.36
CA ASN A 130 12.05 16.52 29.24
C ASN A 130 11.43 15.96 27.95
N GLY A 131 11.42 14.64 27.76
CA GLY A 131 10.70 13.96 26.69
C GLY A 131 9.18 14.00 26.93
N PHE A 132 8.74 13.68 28.14
CA PHE A 132 7.32 13.76 28.52
C PHE A 132 6.76 15.17 28.39
N ALA A 133 7.54 16.20 28.75
CA ALA A 133 7.14 17.60 28.58
C ALA A 133 6.79 17.98 27.13
N TRP A 134 7.37 17.29 26.13
CA TRP A 134 7.00 17.48 24.72
C TRP A 134 5.64 16.84 24.38
N LEU A 135 5.33 15.67 24.94
CA LEU A 135 4.00 15.06 24.82
C LEU A 135 2.94 15.94 25.50
N ASP A 136 3.20 16.40 26.73
CA ASP A 136 2.35 17.35 27.45
C ASP A 136 2.06 18.61 26.63
N HIS A 137 3.10 19.14 25.99
CA HIS A 137 2.99 20.32 25.13
C HIS A 137 2.07 20.06 23.92
N ALA A 138 2.26 18.94 23.23
CA ALA A 138 1.43 18.56 22.08
C ALA A 138 -0.04 18.34 22.49
N ILE A 139 -0.29 17.62 23.58
CA ILE A 139 -1.62 17.39 24.14
C ILE A 139 -2.28 18.72 24.54
N SER A 140 -1.54 19.61 25.18
CA SER A 140 -2.04 20.95 25.54
C SER A 140 -2.42 21.78 24.31
N LEU A 141 -1.64 21.71 23.22
CA LEU A 141 -1.97 22.40 21.98
C LEU A 141 -3.20 21.80 21.31
N ALA A 142 -3.34 20.48 21.33
CA ALA A 142 -4.51 19.78 20.81
C ALA A 142 -5.78 20.19 21.57
N ARG A 143 -5.74 20.13 22.91
CA ARG A 143 -6.85 20.55 23.79
C ARG A 143 -7.27 22.00 23.54
N ALA A 144 -6.30 22.91 23.42
CA ALA A 144 -6.57 24.33 23.14
C ALA A 144 -7.23 24.58 21.78
N ASN A 145 -7.23 23.59 20.88
CA ASN A 145 -7.83 23.67 19.55
C ASN A 145 -8.95 22.63 19.35
N ASN A 146 -9.49 22.00 20.41
CA ASN A 146 -10.50 20.95 20.32
C ASN A 146 -10.12 19.82 19.34
N LEU A 147 -8.86 19.40 19.39
CA LEU A 147 -8.34 18.25 18.64
C LEU A 147 -8.08 17.09 19.60
N TYR A 148 -8.53 15.90 19.24
CA TYR A 148 -8.11 14.65 19.88
C TYR A 148 -6.67 14.28 19.47
N VAL A 149 -5.99 13.53 20.34
CA VAL A 149 -4.64 13.00 20.12
C VAL A 149 -4.69 11.48 20.11
N ILE A 150 -4.00 10.87 19.14
CA ILE A 150 -3.66 9.44 19.15
C ILE A 150 -2.16 9.34 19.40
N LEU A 151 -1.75 8.75 20.52
CA LEU A 151 -0.33 8.53 20.82
C LEU A 151 0.13 7.27 20.08
N ASP A 152 1.18 7.40 19.28
CA ASP A 152 1.72 6.32 18.45
C ASP A 152 3.19 6.03 18.78
N LEU A 153 3.47 4.84 19.31
CA LEU A 153 4.84 4.39 19.49
C LEU A 153 5.42 3.96 18.14
N HIS A 154 5.97 4.96 17.44
CA HIS A 154 6.43 4.83 16.07
C HIS A 154 7.73 4.04 15.93
N GLY A 155 8.61 4.17 16.92
CA GLY A 155 9.82 3.35 17.03
C GLY A 155 9.96 2.80 18.44
N ALA A 156 9.90 1.48 18.58
CA ALA A 156 10.03 0.78 19.85
C ALA A 156 11.50 0.49 20.19
N PRO A 157 11.83 0.23 21.47
CA PRO A 157 13.14 -0.32 21.85
C PRO A 157 13.50 -1.54 21.00
N GLY A 158 14.71 -1.54 20.42
CA GLY A 158 15.19 -2.63 19.56
C GLY A 158 14.71 -2.58 18.10
N GLY A 159 13.67 -1.82 17.79
CA GLY A 159 13.07 -1.72 16.45
C GLY A 159 12.22 -2.94 16.09
N GLN A 160 11.06 -2.67 15.48
CA GLN A 160 10.01 -3.64 15.15
C GLN A 160 9.92 -3.98 13.65
N SER A 161 10.72 -3.32 12.81
CA SER A 161 10.86 -3.60 11.38
C SER A 161 12.24 -3.14 10.89
N VAL A 162 12.62 -3.49 9.66
CA VAL A 162 13.92 -3.10 9.10
C VAL A 162 13.94 -1.69 8.49
N ASP A 163 12.80 -1.01 8.45
CA ASP A 163 12.64 0.27 7.76
C ASP A 163 12.97 1.48 8.66
N GLN A 164 13.25 2.61 8.01
CA GLN A 164 13.60 3.87 8.67
C GLN A 164 12.58 4.42 9.69
N PRO A 165 11.25 4.17 9.60
CA PRO A 165 10.29 4.73 10.55
C PRO A 165 10.49 4.21 11.98
N THR A 166 11.22 3.11 12.16
CA THR A 166 11.61 2.62 13.50
C THR A 166 12.68 3.48 14.18
N GLY A 167 13.26 4.45 13.45
CA GLY A 167 14.33 5.34 13.90
C GLY A 167 15.74 4.83 13.60
N LYS A 168 15.89 3.58 13.17
CA LYS A 168 17.17 3.00 12.72
C LYS A 168 16.92 1.86 11.72
N ILE A 169 17.44 1.99 10.50
CA ILE A 169 17.36 0.91 9.51
C ILE A 169 18.07 -0.35 10.00
N ASP A 170 17.61 -1.51 9.54
CA ASP A 170 18.16 -2.82 9.89
C ASP A 170 18.15 -3.12 11.41
N SER A 171 17.27 -2.45 12.17
CA SER A 171 17.07 -2.69 13.61
C SER A 171 15.78 -3.46 13.86
N ASN A 172 15.89 -4.75 14.17
CA ASN A 172 14.72 -5.63 14.31
C ASN A 172 14.79 -6.52 15.56
N GLU A 173 15.34 -5.99 16.64
CA GLU A 173 15.71 -6.75 17.85
C GLU A 173 14.52 -6.96 18.81
N LEU A 174 13.37 -6.29 18.61
CA LEU A 174 12.18 -6.40 19.48
C LEU A 174 11.67 -7.86 19.58
N TRP A 175 11.77 -8.61 18.48
CA TRP A 175 11.20 -9.96 18.36
C TRP A 175 11.93 -11.01 19.21
N ASP A 176 13.24 -10.80 19.44
CA ASP A 176 14.11 -11.80 20.08
C ASP A 176 14.55 -11.39 21.49
N SER A 177 14.14 -10.21 21.96
CA SER A 177 14.66 -9.60 23.17
C SER A 177 13.57 -9.33 24.19
N ALA A 178 13.48 -10.18 25.20
CA ALA A 178 12.63 -9.94 26.37
C ALA A 178 12.90 -8.56 26.99
N LYS A 179 14.18 -8.13 27.03
CA LYS A 179 14.55 -6.79 27.53
C LYS A 179 13.83 -5.67 26.76
N TYR A 180 13.81 -5.72 25.42
CA TYR A 180 13.16 -4.67 24.64
C TYR A 180 11.64 -4.74 24.70
N GLN A 181 11.08 -5.94 24.80
CA GLN A 181 9.65 -6.14 25.03
C GLN A 181 9.24 -5.55 26.40
N ASP A 182 10.01 -5.82 27.46
CA ASP A 182 9.77 -5.27 28.80
C ASP A 182 9.88 -3.74 28.80
N MET A 183 10.90 -3.18 28.13
CA MET A 183 11.02 -1.72 27.96
C MET A 183 9.80 -1.13 27.24
N THR A 184 9.28 -1.82 26.22
CA THR A 184 8.09 -1.38 25.48
C THR A 184 6.85 -1.37 26.38
N VAL A 185 6.66 -2.42 27.19
CA VAL A 185 5.58 -2.52 28.17
C VAL A 185 5.69 -1.40 29.22
N ASN A 186 6.88 -1.15 29.76
CA ASN A 186 7.11 -0.12 30.77
C ASN A 186 6.82 1.30 30.25
N ILE A 187 7.15 1.59 28.99
CA ILE A 187 6.78 2.88 28.37
C ILE A 187 5.27 3.06 28.39
N TRP A 188 4.51 2.04 28.02
CA TRP A 188 3.05 2.11 28.01
C TRP A 188 2.43 2.17 29.40
N GLU A 189 3.02 1.49 30.39
CA GLU A 189 2.63 1.63 31.80
C GLU A 189 2.78 3.08 32.28
N GLU A 190 3.92 3.71 32.00
CA GLU A 190 4.21 5.08 32.42
C GLU A 190 3.30 6.10 31.71
N LEU A 191 3.04 5.90 30.40
CA LEU A 191 2.10 6.73 29.66
C LEU A 191 0.68 6.62 30.23
N ALA A 192 0.23 5.41 30.55
CA ALA A 192 -1.09 5.19 31.14
C ALA A 192 -1.23 5.86 32.53
N LEU A 193 -0.23 5.68 33.41
CA LEU A 193 -0.22 6.31 34.73
C LEU A 193 -0.26 7.85 34.66
N ARG A 194 0.37 8.44 33.64
CA ARG A 194 0.39 9.90 33.45
C ARG A 194 -0.88 10.44 32.85
N TYR A 195 -1.49 9.70 31.93
CA TYR A 195 -2.51 10.24 31.03
C TYR A 195 -3.89 9.60 31.17
N MET A 196 -4.11 8.66 32.08
CA MET A 196 -5.42 7.99 32.26
C MET A 196 -6.62 8.93 32.43
N ASP A 197 -6.41 10.16 32.93
CA ASP A 197 -7.46 11.18 33.11
C ASP A 197 -7.49 12.26 32.02
N GLU A 198 -6.74 12.10 30.91
CA GLU A 198 -6.63 13.10 29.85
C GLU A 198 -7.66 12.91 28.72
N PRO A 199 -8.77 13.67 28.69
CA PRO A 199 -9.84 13.44 27.72
C PRO A 199 -9.46 13.82 26.28
N ALA A 200 -8.39 14.59 26.06
CA ALA A 200 -7.92 14.89 24.72
C ALA A 200 -7.27 13.68 24.04
N ILE A 201 -6.82 12.67 24.79
CA ILE A 201 -6.32 11.43 24.20
C ILE A 201 -7.51 10.58 23.78
N ALA A 202 -7.61 10.26 22.49
CA ALA A 202 -8.65 9.38 21.99
C ALA A 202 -8.24 7.90 22.04
N ALA A 203 -6.97 7.62 21.77
CA ALA A 203 -6.46 6.24 21.72
C ALA A 203 -4.93 6.16 21.87
N TYR A 204 -4.47 4.96 22.21
CA TYR A 204 -3.09 4.50 22.15
C TYR A 204 -2.92 3.56 20.96
N ASP A 205 -2.15 3.99 19.96
CA ASP A 205 -1.65 3.17 18.86
C ASP A 205 -0.32 2.54 19.31
N ILE A 206 -0.40 1.29 19.76
CA ILE A 206 0.63 0.78 20.70
C ILE A 206 1.96 0.45 20.04
N LEU A 207 1.98 0.24 18.73
CA LEU A 207 3.19 -0.07 17.97
C LEU A 207 2.97 0.13 16.48
N ASN A 208 3.83 0.92 15.84
CA ASN A 208 3.74 1.22 14.42
C ASN A 208 4.37 0.12 13.54
N GLU A 209 3.66 -0.33 12.51
CA GLU A 209 4.19 -1.18 11.43
C GLU A 209 5.14 -2.32 11.88
N PRO A 210 4.66 -3.23 12.74
CA PRO A 210 5.48 -4.29 13.31
C PRO A 210 5.74 -5.44 12.32
N TYR A 211 6.38 -5.13 11.20
CA TYR A 211 6.52 -6.03 10.04
C TYR A 211 7.69 -7.02 10.15
N GLY A 212 8.68 -6.75 11.00
CA GLY A 212 9.87 -7.60 11.07
C GLY A 212 10.81 -7.51 9.87
N GLU A 213 11.48 -8.62 9.56
CA GLU A 213 12.38 -8.77 8.41
C GLU A 213 11.86 -9.92 7.52
N GLY A 214 11.30 -9.58 6.36
CA GLY A 214 10.77 -10.56 5.41
C GLY A 214 9.70 -11.50 6.00
N PRO A 215 9.41 -12.65 5.36
CA PRO A 215 8.45 -13.62 5.87
C PRO A 215 9.06 -14.46 7.00
N ARG A 216 9.42 -13.81 8.12
CA ARG A 216 9.86 -14.50 9.32
C ARG A 216 8.63 -15.12 10.00
N SER A 217 8.56 -16.45 9.98
CA SER A 217 7.46 -17.18 10.62
C SER A 217 7.44 -16.95 12.14
N GLY A 218 6.23 -16.83 12.70
CA GLY A 218 6.00 -16.74 14.15
C GLY A 218 6.04 -15.32 14.75
N ILE A 219 6.22 -14.27 13.95
CA ILE A 219 6.13 -12.88 14.43
C ILE A 219 4.74 -12.58 14.99
N GLU A 220 3.68 -13.07 14.36
CA GLU A 220 2.29 -12.85 14.76
C GLU A 220 2.01 -13.34 16.19
N ASP A 221 2.53 -14.50 16.57
CA ASP A 221 2.39 -15.02 17.94
C ASP A 221 3.14 -14.13 18.95
N ILE A 222 4.34 -13.66 18.62
CA ILE A 222 5.12 -12.77 19.49
C ILE A 222 4.40 -11.42 19.65
N LEU A 223 3.92 -10.86 18.54
CA LEU A 223 3.19 -9.61 18.51
C LEU A 223 1.90 -9.69 19.31
N LYS A 224 1.10 -10.74 19.12
CA LYS A 224 -0.13 -10.99 19.88
C LYS A 224 0.14 -11.02 21.39
N ASN A 225 1.13 -11.80 21.82
CA ASN A 225 1.51 -11.89 23.23
C ASN A 225 2.00 -10.55 23.78
N LEU A 226 2.77 -9.77 23.00
CA LEU A 226 3.26 -8.46 23.42
C LEU A 226 2.10 -7.45 23.56
N CYS A 227 1.20 -7.39 22.58
CA CYS A 227 0.03 -6.51 22.60
C CYS A 227 -0.89 -6.83 23.79
N GLU A 228 -1.14 -8.10 24.08
CA GLU A 228 -1.92 -8.52 25.26
C GLU A 228 -1.24 -8.12 26.58
N ARG A 229 0.09 -8.28 26.69
CA ARG A 229 0.85 -7.81 27.85
C ARG A 229 0.73 -6.30 28.04
N ILE A 230 0.86 -5.52 26.96
CA ILE A 230 0.69 -4.06 27.00
C ILE A 230 -0.74 -3.72 27.44
N TYR A 231 -1.76 -4.33 26.83
CA TYR A 231 -3.17 -4.12 27.17
C TYR A 231 -3.46 -4.35 28.66
N HIS A 232 -3.04 -5.49 29.20
CA HIS A 232 -3.27 -5.82 30.60
C HIS A 232 -2.51 -4.90 31.55
N THR A 233 -1.30 -4.48 31.17
CA THR A 233 -0.50 -3.53 31.96
C THR A 233 -1.17 -2.17 32.02
N ILE A 234 -1.61 -1.63 30.88
CA ILE A 234 -2.36 -0.36 30.83
C ILE A 234 -3.63 -0.47 31.67
N ARG A 235 -4.46 -1.50 31.48
CA ARG A 235 -5.71 -1.67 32.24
C ARG A 235 -5.49 -1.84 33.74
N ALA A 236 -4.35 -2.40 34.18
CA ALA A 236 -4.03 -2.51 35.60
C ALA A 236 -3.79 -1.16 36.29
N THR A 237 -3.47 -0.10 35.54
CA THR A 237 -3.35 1.26 36.06
C THR A 237 -4.71 1.94 36.33
N GLY A 238 -5.79 1.40 35.77
CA GLY A 238 -7.12 2.03 35.76
C GLY A 238 -7.39 2.91 34.55
N ASP A 239 -6.46 2.95 33.58
CA ASP A 239 -6.65 3.68 32.33
C ASP A 239 -7.70 3.02 31.43
N GLU A 240 -8.66 3.82 30.97
CA GLU A 240 -9.80 3.42 30.14
C GLU A 240 -9.72 3.90 28.68
N HIS A 241 -8.62 4.53 28.25
CA HIS A 241 -8.42 4.93 26.86
C HIS A 241 -8.52 3.73 25.91
N VAL A 242 -8.94 4.01 24.67
CA VAL A 242 -8.96 2.99 23.61
C VAL A 242 -7.53 2.56 23.28
N ILE A 243 -7.28 1.25 23.24
CA ILE A 243 -6.00 0.66 22.87
C ILE A 243 -6.16 0.03 21.49
N LEU A 244 -5.25 0.32 20.56
CA LEU A 244 -5.32 -0.14 19.17
C LEU A 244 -4.18 -1.12 18.90
N PHE A 245 -4.53 -2.36 18.59
CA PHE A 245 -3.55 -3.39 18.21
C PHE A 245 -3.18 -3.26 16.73
N PRO A 246 -1.88 -3.26 16.38
CA PRO A 246 -1.45 -3.10 15.00
C PRO A 246 -1.54 -4.39 14.19
N GLY A 247 -1.82 -4.25 12.90
CA GLY A 247 -1.65 -5.32 11.92
C GLY A 247 -0.20 -5.51 11.46
N THR A 248 0.10 -6.70 10.94
CA THR A 248 1.35 -6.98 10.20
C THR A 248 1.16 -6.63 8.71
N GLN A 249 2.10 -7.02 7.84
CA GLN A 249 1.90 -6.92 6.39
C GLN A 249 0.68 -7.72 5.90
N GLU A 250 0.31 -8.79 6.62
CA GLU A 250 -0.87 -9.60 6.34
C GLU A 250 -2.15 -9.04 7.00
N GLY A 251 -2.02 -8.01 7.83
CA GLY A 251 -3.10 -7.32 8.51
C GLY A 251 -3.39 -7.86 9.91
N ILE A 252 -4.66 -7.84 10.32
CA ILE A 252 -5.09 -8.09 11.72
C ILE A 252 -5.68 -9.48 11.95
N PHE A 253 -5.67 -10.35 10.95
CA PHE A 253 -6.47 -11.59 10.93
C PHE A 253 -5.98 -12.69 11.89
N PHE A 254 -4.81 -12.53 12.50
CA PHE A 254 -4.22 -13.48 13.45
C PHE A 254 -4.62 -13.23 14.92
N TYR A 255 -5.25 -12.08 15.21
CA TYR A 255 -5.77 -11.80 16.55
C TYR A 255 -7.09 -12.54 16.82
N ASP A 256 -7.41 -12.68 18.10
CA ASP A 256 -8.77 -13.05 18.52
C ASP A 256 -9.64 -11.79 18.60
N SER A 257 -10.96 -11.96 18.60
CA SER A 257 -11.87 -10.82 18.80
C SER A 257 -11.76 -10.25 20.22
N PRO A 258 -12.06 -8.94 20.44
CA PRO A 258 -12.07 -8.37 21.79
C PRO A 258 -13.00 -9.13 22.75
N THR A 259 -14.09 -9.72 22.26
CA THR A 259 -15.00 -10.53 23.07
C THR A 259 -14.34 -11.83 23.55
N GLU A 260 -13.60 -12.53 22.68
CA GLU A 260 -12.88 -13.75 23.03
C GLU A 260 -11.74 -13.47 24.03
N MET A 261 -11.11 -12.29 23.90
CA MET A 261 -10.07 -11.80 24.81
C MET A 261 -10.63 -11.26 26.14
N ASN A 262 -11.96 -11.14 26.29
CA ASN A 262 -12.60 -10.42 27.40
C ASN A 262 -12.03 -8.99 27.59
N ALA A 263 -11.79 -8.31 26.47
CA ALA A 263 -11.24 -6.97 26.39
C ALA A 263 -12.35 -5.93 26.12
N HIS A 264 -12.13 -4.71 26.61
CA HIS A 264 -12.97 -3.53 26.36
C HIS A 264 -12.07 -2.35 25.98
N ASN A 265 -12.65 -1.36 25.29
CA ASN A 265 -11.87 -0.25 24.74
C ASN A 265 -10.66 -0.76 23.93
N LEU A 266 -10.86 -1.84 23.16
CA LEU A 266 -9.84 -2.46 22.30
C LEU A 266 -10.30 -2.36 20.84
N GLY A 267 -9.42 -1.82 20.00
CA GLY A 267 -9.58 -1.76 18.55
C GLY A 267 -8.31 -2.18 17.82
N PHE A 268 -8.26 -1.92 16.52
CA PHE A 268 -7.12 -2.29 15.67
C PHE A 268 -6.69 -1.15 14.75
N THR A 269 -5.48 -1.22 14.23
CA THR A 269 -4.90 -0.20 13.34
C THR A 269 -4.08 -0.82 12.22
N GLU A 270 -4.21 -0.28 11.00
CA GLU A 270 -3.39 -0.61 9.84
C GLU A 270 -3.16 0.64 8.98
N HIS A 271 -2.17 0.58 8.10
CA HIS A 271 -1.81 1.67 7.19
C HIS A 271 -2.04 1.28 5.74
N PHE A 272 -2.53 2.22 4.93
CA PHE A 272 -2.91 1.95 3.56
C PHE A 272 -2.39 3.00 2.58
N TYR A 273 -1.44 2.63 1.72
CA TYR A 273 -0.94 3.45 0.62
C TYR A 273 -1.24 2.79 -0.74
N PRO A 274 -2.53 2.68 -1.12
CA PRO A 274 -2.90 2.14 -2.42
C PRO A 274 -2.34 3.03 -3.53
N GLY A 275 -1.79 2.42 -4.59
CA GLY A 275 -1.10 3.14 -5.65
C GLY A 275 0.40 3.34 -5.42
N ILE A 276 0.93 2.98 -4.25
CA ILE A 276 2.39 2.95 -3.99
C ILE A 276 2.81 1.57 -3.50
N PHE A 277 2.32 1.16 -2.32
CA PHE A 277 2.75 -0.06 -1.65
C PHE A 277 1.72 -1.20 -1.78
N HIS A 278 0.43 -0.86 -1.86
CA HIS A 278 -0.65 -1.86 -1.77
C HIS A 278 -1.45 -2.07 -3.05
N ALA A 279 -1.17 -1.29 -4.11
CA ALA A 279 -1.78 -1.46 -5.42
C ALA A 279 -0.98 -0.73 -6.51
N GLU A 280 -1.14 -1.15 -7.76
CA GLU A 280 -0.65 -0.40 -8.92
C GLU A 280 -1.23 1.03 -8.94
N PRO A 281 -0.46 2.05 -9.33
CA PRO A 281 -0.92 3.44 -9.43
C PRO A 281 -1.92 3.61 -10.59
N SER A 282 -3.15 3.17 -10.37
CA SER A 282 -4.24 3.26 -11.34
C SER A 282 -5.61 3.26 -10.65
N ILE A 283 -6.63 3.75 -11.35
CA ILE A 283 -8.02 3.70 -10.88
C ILE A 283 -8.46 2.24 -10.61
N GLU A 284 -8.03 1.30 -11.44
CA GLU A 284 -8.29 -0.13 -11.25
C GLU A 284 -7.62 -0.65 -9.97
N GLY A 285 -6.35 -0.29 -9.74
CA GLY A 285 -5.62 -0.67 -8.52
C GLY A 285 -6.31 -0.20 -7.25
N HIS A 286 -6.77 1.06 -7.20
CA HIS A 286 -7.53 1.59 -6.07
C HIS A 286 -8.86 0.88 -5.85
N ALA A 287 -9.62 0.65 -6.94
CA ALA A 287 -10.91 -0.03 -6.85
C ALA A 287 -10.77 -1.48 -6.34
N ARG A 288 -9.73 -2.19 -6.81
CA ARG A 288 -9.40 -3.55 -6.33
C ARG A 288 -8.94 -3.56 -4.89
N PHE A 289 -8.10 -2.59 -4.49
CA PHE A 289 -7.71 -2.47 -3.09
C PHE A 289 -8.92 -2.32 -2.18
N ILE A 290 -9.92 -1.52 -2.58
CA ILE A 290 -11.17 -1.37 -1.84
C ILE A 290 -11.95 -2.68 -1.79
N SER A 291 -12.19 -3.33 -2.93
CA SER A 291 -13.00 -4.56 -2.98
C SER A 291 -12.34 -5.71 -2.21
N ASP A 292 -11.03 -5.91 -2.42
CA ASP A 292 -10.33 -7.13 -2.02
C ASP A 292 -9.73 -7.02 -0.62
N HIS A 293 -9.29 -5.83 -0.20
CA HIS A 293 -8.62 -5.65 1.09
C HIS A 293 -9.51 -5.01 2.14
N LEU A 294 -10.33 -4.01 1.79
CA LEU A 294 -11.10 -3.26 2.79
C LEU A 294 -12.43 -3.91 3.16
N THR A 295 -13.13 -4.53 2.20
CA THR A 295 -14.46 -5.15 2.44
C THR A 295 -14.38 -6.25 3.49
N GLY A 296 -13.44 -7.19 3.36
CA GLY A 296 -13.28 -8.30 4.30
C GLY A 296 -12.91 -7.82 5.72
N ARG A 297 -12.08 -6.77 5.81
CA ARG A 297 -11.75 -6.12 7.09
C ARG A 297 -12.98 -5.48 7.73
N HIS A 298 -13.79 -4.79 6.94
CA HIS A 298 -15.03 -4.19 7.43
C HIS A 298 -15.97 -5.25 8.02
N GLU A 299 -16.21 -6.35 7.30
CA GLU A 299 -17.05 -7.46 7.77
C GLU A 299 -16.50 -8.10 9.06
N LEU A 300 -15.18 -8.29 9.15
CA LEU A 300 -14.52 -8.80 10.34
C LEU A 300 -14.73 -7.88 11.54
N LEU A 301 -14.47 -6.59 11.39
CA LEU A 301 -14.56 -5.60 12.47
C LEU A 301 -15.99 -5.38 12.95
N GLN A 302 -16.99 -5.49 12.05
CA GLN A 302 -18.40 -5.53 12.45
C GLN A 302 -18.72 -6.76 13.30
N THR A 303 -18.17 -7.93 12.93
CA THR A 303 -18.35 -9.18 13.67
C THR A 303 -17.68 -9.12 15.04
N TRP A 304 -16.45 -8.61 15.09
CA TRP A 304 -15.65 -8.46 16.30
C TRP A 304 -16.14 -7.34 17.21
N LYS A 305 -16.96 -6.42 16.69
CA LYS A 305 -17.40 -5.22 17.40
C LYS A 305 -16.19 -4.43 17.92
N ALA A 306 -15.26 -4.14 17.02
CA ALA A 306 -14.02 -3.45 17.34
C ALA A 306 -13.90 -2.17 16.49
N PRO A 307 -13.56 -1.01 17.10
CA PRO A 307 -13.23 0.18 16.34
C PRO A 307 -11.90 -0.03 15.59
N PHE A 308 -11.71 0.76 14.55
CA PHE A 308 -10.56 0.63 13.67
C PHE A 308 -9.99 1.98 13.26
N LEU A 309 -8.67 2.07 13.24
CA LEU A 309 -7.93 3.24 12.81
C LEU A 309 -7.17 2.91 11.51
N VAL A 310 -7.43 3.67 10.46
CA VAL A 310 -6.49 3.81 9.34
C VAL A 310 -5.43 4.82 9.78
N GLY A 311 -4.38 4.34 10.45
CA GLY A 311 -3.39 5.18 11.14
C GLY A 311 -2.59 6.03 10.17
N GLU A 312 -2.40 5.51 8.96
CA GLU A 312 -1.79 6.24 7.87
C GLU A 312 -2.44 5.85 6.56
N PHE A 313 -2.71 6.85 5.73
CA PHE A 313 -3.04 6.62 4.34
C PHE A 313 -2.73 7.85 3.50
N ASN A 314 -2.55 7.61 2.20
CA ASN A 314 -2.44 8.67 1.20
C ASN A 314 -2.80 8.15 -0.19
N VAL A 315 -3.28 9.05 -1.06
CA VAL A 315 -3.36 8.87 -2.50
C VAL A 315 -2.45 9.90 -3.18
N VAL A 316 -1.20 9.50 -3.37
CA VAL A 316 -0.11 10.43 -3.72
C VAL A 316 -0.22 10.96 -5.14
N PHE A 317 -0.79 10.19 -6.07
CA PHE A 317 -0.70 10.49 -7.50
C PHE A 317 -1.97 11.11 -8.08
N ASN A 318 -1.85 12.31 -8.65
CA ASN A 318 -2.97 12.98 -9.31
C ASN A 318 -3.53 12.19 -10.52
N HIS A 319 -2.69 11.46 -11.24
CA HIS A 319 -3.12 10.64 -12.38
C HIS A 319 -3.96 9.40 -11.97
N THR A 320 -3.96 9.02 -10.69
CA THR A 320 -4.76 7.91 -10.14
C THR A 320 -6.03 8.39 -9.43
N GLY A 321 -6.38 9.67 -9.58
CA GLY A 321 -7.58 10.28 -9.04
C GLY A 321 -7.32 11.37 -8.01
N GLY A 322 -6.10 11.46 -7.47
CA GLY A 322 -5.64 12.56 -6.60
C GLY A 322 -6.60 12.89 -5.46
N ASP A 323 -6.88 14.19 -5.30
CA ASP A 323 -7.83 14.77 -4.34
C ASP A 323 -9.21 14.08 -4.31
N ARG A 324 -9.74 13.67 -5.48
CA ARG A 324 -11.05 12.99 -5.57
C ARG A 324 -11.00 11.57 -5.02
N MET A 325 -9.91 10.85 -5.28
CA MET A 325 -9.71 9.51 -4.73
C MET A 325 -9.44 9.58 -3.22
N MET A 326 -8.64 10.56 -2.78
CA MET A 326 -8.41 10.81 -1.36
C MET A 326 -9.73 11.06 -0.62
N ARG A 327 -10.60 11.90 -1.18
CA ARG A 327 -11.96 12.11 -0.66
C ARG A 327 -12.80 10.83 -0.67
N HIS A 328 -12.70 10.00 -1.70
CA HIS A 328 -13.43 8.74 -1.79
C HIS A 328 -13.05 7.78 -0.66
N TYR A 329 -11.76 7.57 -0.38
CA TYR A 329 -11.32 6.76 0.77
C TYR A 329 -11.81 7.34 2.08
N TRP A 330 -11.76 8.66 2.23
CA TRP A 330 -12.23 9.33 3.44
C TRP A 330 -13.71 9.05 3.73
N ASP A 331 -14.58 9.21 2.73
CA ASP A 331 -16.02 8.91 2.85
C ASP A 331 -16.27 7.42 3.10
N LEU A 332 -15.48 6.55 2.46
CA LEU A 332 -15.56 5.10 2.64
C LEU A 332 -15.21 4.70 4.08
N TYR A 333 -14.08 5.17 4.61
CA TYR A 333 -13.66 4.90 5.99
C TYR A 333 -14.69 5.43 7.00
N GLU A 334 -15.23 6.64 6.78
CA GLU A 334 -16.33 7.15 7.60
C GLU A 334 -17.57 6.25 7.54
N SER A 335 -17.95 5.77 6.34
CA SER A 335 -19.11 4.91 6.16
C SER A 335 -18.97 3.58 6.91
N TYR A 336 -17.74 3.08 7.05
CA TYR A 336 -17.40 1.92 7.87
C TYR A 336 -17.29 2.23 9.36
N GLY A 337 -17.31 3.52 9.73
CA GLY A 337 -17.10 3.99 11.09
C GLY A 337 -15.67 3.95 11.57
N TRP A 338 -14.72 3.90 10.65
CA TRP A 338 -13.29 3.90 10.96
C TRP A 338 -12.78 5.31 11.21
N ALA A 339 -11.83 5.42 12.14
CA ALA A 339 -10.98 6.58 12.27
C ALA A 339 -9.95 6.59 11.14
N ALA A 340 -9.50 7.77 10.69
CA ALA A 340 -8.48 7.85 9.66
C ALA A 340 -7.59 9.09 9.82
N THR A 341 -6.28 8.89 9.69
CA THR A 341 -5.29 9.97 9.72
C THR A 341 -4.41 9.95 8.47
N MET A 342 -4.43 11.04 7.70
CA MET A 342 -3.60 11.16 6.50
C MET A 342 -2.13 11.31 6.87
N TRP A 343 -1.25 10.60 6.16
CA TRP A 343 0.19 10.83 6.23
C TRP A 343 0.64 11.73 5.07
N SER A 344 1.08 12.97 5.27
CA SER A 344 1.32 13.64 6.54
C SER A 344 0.83 15.08 6.55
N TYR A 345 0.93 15.76 7.70
CA TYR A 345 0.57 17.16 7.80
C TYR A 345 1.55 18.06 7.03
N LYS A 346 2.86 17.91 7.25
CA LYS A 346 3.89 18.85 6.79
C LYS A 346 5.09 18.17 6.14
N LEU A 347 5.55 18.71 5.01
CA LEU A 347 6.77 18.30 4.30
C LEU A 347 7.57 19.52 3.84
N ILE A 348 8.91 19.44 3.88
CA ILE A 348 9.79 20.45 3.26
C ILE A 348 10.22 19.99 1.87
N LYS A 349 10.12 20.90 0.90
CA LYS A 349 10.51 20.69 -0.49
C LYS A 349 11.60 21.68 -0.89
N ASP A 350 12.52 21.18 -1.70
CA ASP A 350 13.54 21.98 -2.40
C ASP A 350 12.90 22.96 -3.37
N LYS A 351 11.91 22.48 -4.14
CA LYS A 351 11.03 23.29 -4.97
C LYS A 351 9.76 23.64 -4.16
N PRO A 352 9.56 24.93 -3.83
CA PRO A 352 8.49 25.34 -2.95
C PRO A 352 7.12 25.26 -3.62
N GLY A 353 6.09 25.16 -2.80
CA GLY A 353 4.69 25.08 -3.24
C GLY A 353 4.19 23.65 -3.42
N VAL A 354 2.87 23.55 -3.58
CA VAL A 354 2.18 22.26 -3.78
C VAL A 354 2.51 21.73 -5.17
N GLU A 355 2.90 20.46 -5.26
CA GLU A 355 3.12 19.75 -6.51
C GLU A 355 2.20 18.53 -6.59
N ASP A 356 2.32 17.73 -7.66
CA ASP A 356 1.44 16.57 -7.92
C ASP A 356 1.74 15.34 -7.03
N ASP A 357 2.43 15.53 -5.91
CA ASP A 357 2.83 14.51 -4.92
C ASP A 357 2.16 14.78 -3.56
N ASN A 358 1.04 14.09 -3.29
CA ASN A 358 0.17 14.47 -2.17
C ASN A 358 0.65 14.01 -0.77
N TRP A 359 1.94 13.79 -0.53
CA TRP A 359 2.49 13.32 0.77
C TRP A 359 2.26 14.28 1.96
N TYR A 360 1.70 15.46 1.73
CA TYR A 360 1.54 16.52 2.72
C TYR A 360 0.27 17.35 2.51
N ILE A 361 -0.22 18.00 3.57
CA ILE A 361 -1.18 19.11 3.43
C ILE A 361 -0.45 20.43 3.20
N VAL A 362 0.60 20.66 3.98
CA VAL A 362 1.34 21.93 3.97
C VAL A 362 2.81 21.72 3.64
N THR A 363 3.36 22.67 2.90
CA THR A 363 4.79 22.73 2.58
C THR A 363 5.31 24.17 2.59
N ASN A 364 6.61 24.37 2.42
CA ASN A 364 7.21 25.70 2.33
C ASN A 364 6.70 26.45 1.09
N LYS A 365 6.19 27.68 1.30
CA LYS A 365 5.70 28.56 0.24
C LYS A 365 6.80 29.21 -0.58
N ASN A 366 7.93 29.47 0.06
CA ASN A 366 9.10 30.08 -0.54
C ASN A 366 10.26 29.07 -0.51
N PRO A 367 11.28 29.24 -1.38
CA PRO A 367 12.49 28.45 -1.28
C PRO A 367 13.09 28.55 0.13
N ILE A 368 13.64 27.44 0.61
CA ILE A 368 14.33 27.35 1.88
C ILE A 368 15.71 26.72 1.64
N ASP A 369 16.75 27.34 2.20
CA ASP A 369 18.10 26.82 2.10
C ASP A 369 18.26 25.68 3.12
N ILE A 370 18.25 24.44 2.64
CA ILE A 370 18.42 23.23 3.46
C ILE A 370 19.92 22.97 3.64
N PRO A 371 20.47 23.08 4.86
CA PRO A 371 21.90 22.88 5.07
C PRO A 371 22.28 21.39 5.03
N ASP A 372 23.44 21.09 4.46
CA ASP A 372 24.07 19.77 4.66
C ASP A 372 24.56 19.67 6.11
N ILE A 373 23.84 18.91 6.93
CA ILE A 373 24.13 18.77 8.36
C ILE A 373 25.49 18.12 8.66
N ARG A 374 26.18 17.55 7.66
CA ARG A 374 27.53 16.99 7.81
C ARG A 374 28.61 18.07 7.80
N THR A 375 28.35 19.20 7.13
CA THR A 375 29.39 20.20 6.83
C THR A 375 29.02 21.62 7.27
N ALA A 376 27.73 21.97 7.31
CA ALA A 376 27.26 23.31 7.65
C ALA A 376 27.65 23.74 9.07
N SER A 377 27.87 25.03 9.30
CA SER A 377 28.13 25.57 10.64
C SER A 377 26.93 25.34 11.57
N ILE A 378 27.18 25.31 12.89
CA ILE A 378 26.09 25.14 13.85
C ILE A 378 25.08 26.29 13.76
N GLU A 379 25.55 27.52 13.52
CA GLU A 379 24.71 28.70 13.33
C GLU A 379 23.80 28.57 12.11
N THR A 380 24.29 27.96 11.04
CA THR A 380 23.48 27.67 9.84
C THR A 380 22.39 26.65 10.14
N ILE A 381 22.72 25.57 10.88
CA ILE A 381 21.75 24.54 11.27
C ILE A 381 20.68 25.14 12.20
N GLU A 382 21.08 25.94 13.19
CA GLU A 382 20.14 26.63 14.06
C GLU A 382 19.23 27.60 13.31
N ALA A 383 19.78 28.37 12.38
CA ALA A 383 19.01 29.31 11.57
C ALA A 383 17.97 28.57 10.71
N PHE A 384 18.36 27.44 10.12
CA PHE A 384 17.46 26.56 9.38
C PHE A 384 16.32 26.07 10.29
N PHE A 385 16.62 25.47 11.45
CA PHE A 385 15.59 25.00 12.39
C PHE A 385 14.66 26.12 12.85
N LYS A 386 15.17 27.30 13.22
CA LYS A 386 14.36 28.48 13.58
C LYS A 386 13.44 28.92 12.43
N SER A 387 13.89 28.79 11.19
CA SER A 387 13.11 29.20 10.02
C SER A 387 11.85 28.33 9.82
N LEU A 388 11.88 27.05 10.22
CA LEU A 388 10.74 26.11 10.09
C LEU A 388 9.51 26.61 10.88
N GLY A 389 9.74 27.28 12.02
CA GLY A 389 8.69 27.80 12.88
C GLY A 389 8.01 29.04 12.29
N THR A 390 8.72 29.81 11.48
CA THR A 390 8.26 31.12 10.98
C THR A 390 8.03 31.17 9.46
N MET A 391 8.45 30.15 8.72
CA MET A 391 8.26 30.07 7.29
C MET A 391 6.79 30.19 6.90
N LYS A 392 6.54 30.78 5.72
CA LYS A 392 5.21 30.78 5.14
C LYS A 392 4.91 29.40 4.58
N LEU A 393 3.71 28.90 4.89
CA LEU A 393 3.23 27.63 4.37
C LEU A 393 2.36 27.85 3.13
N SER A 394 2.48 26.93 2.18
CA SER A 394 1.49 26.69 1.13
C SER A 394 0.68 25.47 1.55
N ALA A 395 -0.64 25.54 1.46
CA ALA A 395 -1.53 24.42 1.71
C ALA A 395 -2.07 23.89 0.38
N ASP A 396 -2.34 22.59 0.28
CA ASP A 396 -3.09 22.01 -0.83
C ASP A 396 -4.57 22.41 -0.74
N GLU A 397 -4.89 23.56 -1.30
CA GLU A 397 -6.25 24.13 -1.29
C GLU A 397 -7.25 23.24 -2.05
N GLN A 398 -6.82 22.51 -3.09
CA GLN A 398 -7.72 21.63 -3.86
C GLN A 398 -8.10 20.40 -3.03
N LEU A 399 -7.12 19.76 -2.40
CA LEU A 399 -7.37 18.66 -1.48
C LEU A 399 -8.28 19.11 -0.33
N LEU A 400 -7.95 20.23 0.31
CA LEU A 400 -8.74 20.77 1.43
C LEU A 400 -10.18 21.10 1.03
N GLU A 401 -10.39 21.66 -0.16
CA GLU A 401 -11.73 21.91 -0.71
C GLU A 401 -12.51 20.59 -0.85
N LYS A 402 -11.90 19.54 -1.42
CA LYS A 402 -12.57 18.24 -1.57
C LYS A 402 -12.91 17.58 -0.24
N LEU A 403 -11.97 17.58 0.70
CA LEU A 403 -12.18 16.97 2.02
C LEU A 403 -13.30 17.66 2.80
N ASN A 404 -13.45 18.97 2.68
CA ASN A 404 -14.42 19.76 3.44
C ASN A 404 -15.75 20.03 2.73
N THR A 405 -15.90 19.63 1.46
CA THR A 405 -17.17 19.82 0.74
C THR A 405 -18.26 18.96 1.38
N LEU A 406 -19.34 19.57 1.89
CA LEU A 406 -20.42 18.83 2.58
C LEU A 406 -21.15 17.81 1.70
N LYS A 407 -21.25 18.07 0.39
CA LYS A 407 -21.89 17.19 -0.61
C LYS A 407 -21.01 17.10 -1.85
N PRO A 408 -19.89 16.37 -1.80
CA PRO A 408 -19.02 16.28 -2.95
C PRO A 408 -19.75 15.55 -4.09
N PRO A 409 -19.41 15.83 -5.37
CA PRO A 409 -19.82 14.97 -6.46
C PRO A 409 -19.31 13.54 -6.20
N ARG A 410 -20.17 12.54 -6.44
CA ARG A 410 -19.78 11.15 -6.25
C ARG A 410 -18.62 10.80 -7.20
N PHE A 411 -17.51 10.36 -6.64
CA PHE A 411 -16.43 9.76 -7.41
C PHE A 411 -16.76 8.27 -7.60
N GLU A 412 -17.37 7.94 -8.73
CA GLU A 412 -17.71 6.56 -9.07
C GLU A 412 -16.48 5.84 -9.60
N LEU A 413 -16.03 4.84 -8.86
CA LEU A 413 -15.06 3.88 -9.37
C LEU A 413 -15.77 2.93 -10.34
N PRO A 414 -15.16 2.61 -11.48
CA PRO A 414 -15.65 1.54 -12.33
C PRO A 414 -15.79 0.26 -11.50
N ASP A 415 -16.87 -0.48 -11.72
CA ASP A 415 -17.03 -1.79 -11.12
C ASP A 415 -16.02 -2.75 -11.77
N PHE A 416 -15.05 -3.20 -10.99
CA PHE A 416 -14.13 -4.24 -11.39
C PHE A 416 -14.56 -5.51 -10.69
N PRO A 417 -15.18 -6.48 -11.40
CA PRO A 417 -15.63 -7.70 -10.77
C PRO A 417 -14.45 -8.42 -10.09
N ASN A 418 -14.75 -9.01 -8.92
CA ASN A 418 -13.77 -9.77 -8.14
C ASN A 418 -13.06 -10.81 -9.02
N PRO A 419 -11.74 -11.00 -8.83
CA PRO A 419 -11.00 -11.99 -9.59
C PRO A 419 -11.59 -13.40 -9.41
N LEU A 420 -11.73 -14.13 -10.52
CA LEU A 420 -12.15 -15.53 -10.46
C LEU A 420 -11.06 -16.36 -9.81
N ARG A 421 -11.36 -17.00 -8.68
CA ARG A 421 -10.45 -17.92 -7.99
C ARG A 421 -10.72 -19.40 -8.33
N THR A 422 -11.74 -19.66 -9.12
CA THR A 422 -12.10 -21.02 -9.57
C THR A 422 -12.72 -20.93 -10.96
N ALA A 423 -12.30 -21.82 -11.86
CA ALA A 423 -12.84 -21.85 -13.21
C ALA A 423 -14.34 -22.18 -13.16
N PRO A 424 -15.23 -21.32 -13.70
CA PRO A 424 -16.67 -21.53 -13.62
C PRO A 424 -17.17 -22.80 -14.32
N LYS A 425 -16.38 -23.33 -15.27
CA LYS A 425 -16.70 -24.49 -16.10
C LYS A 425 -15.44 -25.33 -16.36
N GLN A 426 -15.67 -26.61 -16.63
CA GLN A 426 -14.66 -27.65 -16.83
C GLN A 426 -15.03 -28.51 -18.05
N ASP A 427 -15.44 -27.87 -19.13
CA ASP A 427 -15.85 -28.55 -20.36
C ASP A 427 -14.64 -29.22 -21.04
N VAL A 428 -14.90 -30.24 -21.86
CA VAL A 428 -13.84 -30.99 -22.55
C VAL A 428 -13.92 -30.74 -24.04
N LEU A 429 -12.89 -30.11 -24.61
CA LEU A 429 -12.74 -30.00 -26.06
C LEU A 429 -12.19 -31.33 -26.62
N LYS A 430 -13.04 -32.06 -27.36
CA LYS A 430 -12.70 -33.40 -27.87
C LYS A 430 -11.39 -33.38 -28.67
N GLY A 431 -10.44 -34.24 -28.28
CA GLY A 431 -9.13 -34.37 -28.92
C GLY A 431 -8.04 -33.46 -28.35
N TRP A 432 -8.38 -32.59 -27.40
CA TRP A 432 -7.46 -31.68 -26.73
C TRP A 432 -7.34 -32.01 -25.24
N GLN A 433 -6.20 -31.69 -24.65
CA GLN A 433 -5.91 -31.87 -23.23
C GLN A 433 -5.66 -30.52 -22.58
N LEU A 434 -6.33 -30.21 -21.48
CA LEU A 434 -6.10 -29.01 -20.69
C LEU A 434 -5.42 -29.38 -19.38
N ASN A 435 -4.21 -28.86 -19.15
CA ASN A 435 -3.47 -29.06 -17.91
C ASN A 435 -2.88 -27.75 -17.41
N ASN A 436 -2.72 -27.64 -16.09
CA ASN A 436 -1.81 -26.68 -15.49
C ASN A 436 -0.37 -27.16 -15.67
N LEU A 437 0.52 -26.26 -16.08
CA LEU A 437 1.96 -26.48 -16.09
C LEU A 437 2.57 -25.99 -14.77
N ALA A 438 3.53 -26.75 -14.25
CA ALA A 438 4.25 -26.44 -13.01
C ALA A 438 3.31 -26.23 -11.80
N ASP A 439 3.51 -25.13 -11.08
CA ASP A 439 2.80 -24.67 -9.90
C ASP A 439 1.57 -23.81 -10.24
N ALA A 440 1.14 -23.76 -11.50
CA ALA A 440 0.05 -22.88 -11.89
C ALA A 440 -1.21 -23.16 -11.08
N THR A 441 -1.66 -22.13 -10.39
CA THR A 441 -2.93 -22.06 -9.67
C THR A 441 -3.63 -20.73 -9.98
N PRO A 442 -4.96 -20.64 -9.85
CA PRO A 442 -5.91 -21.73 -9.61
C PRO A 442 -6.03 -22.72 -10.78
N SER A 443 -6.78 -23.81 -10.59
CA SER A 443 -6.96 -24.84 -11.62
C SER A 443 -7.57 -24.29 -12.92
N SER A 444 -6.96 -24.60 -14.06
CA SER A 444 -7.51 -24.22 -15.37
C SER A 444 -8.86 -24.87 -15.62
N GLY A 445 -9.65 -24.27 -16.50
CA GLY A 445 -10.91 -24.81 -16.98
C GLY A 445 -11.29 -24.28 -18.35
N LEU A 446 -12.38 -24.83 -18.90
CA LEU A 446 -12.85 -24.50 -20.24
C LEU A 446 -14.37 -24.32 -20.22
N GLU A 447 -14.87 -23.36 -20.99
CA GLU A 447 -16.29 -23.23 -21.30
C GLU A 447 -16.50 -23.21 -22.81
N LEU A 448 -17.16 -24.23 -23.35
CA LEU A 448 -17.46 -24.32 -24.78
C LEU A 448 -18.74 -23.53 -25.11
N LYS A 449 -18.71 -22.82 -26.24
CA LYS A 449 -19.87 -22.10 -26.79
C LYS A 449 -20.48 -22.88 -27.97
N SER A 450 -21.75 -22.62 -28.25
CA SER A 450 -22.52 -23.33 -29.29
C SER A 450 -22.02 -23.09 -30.71
N ASP A 451 -21.30 -21.99 -30.95
CA ASP A 451 -20.72 -21.60 -32.23
C ASP A 451 -19.28 -22.13 -32.45
N GLY A 452 -18.76 -22.92 -31.50
CA GLY A 452 -17.40 -23.46 -31.55
C GLY A 452 -16.32 -22.54 -30.96
N ALA A 453 -16.68 -21.34 -30.49
CA ALA A 453 -15.82 -20.54 -29.63
C ALA A 453 -15.73 -21.15 -28.22
N PHE A 454 -14.77 -20.71 -27.43
CA PHE A 454 -14.65 -21.12 -26.03
C PHE A 454 -13.95 -20.05 -25.17
N LYS A 455 -14.16 -20.16 -23.86
CA LYS A 455 -13.36 -19.45 -22.86
C LYS A 455 -12.33 -20.40 -22.27
N LEU A 456 -11.07 -19.98 -22.22
CA LEU A 456 -10.01 -20.64 -21.47
C LEU A 456 -9.78 -19.89 -20.16
N TYR A 457 -10.01 -20.58 -19.06
CA TYR A 457 -9.71 -20.12 -17.71
C TYR A 457 -8.35 -20.65 -17.30
N ALA A 458 -7.39 -19.78 -16.96
CA ALA A 458 -6.06 -20.21 -16.54
C ALA A 458 -5.46 -19.28 -15.48
N GLY A 459 -4.93 -19.87 -14.41
CA GLY A 459 -4.03 -19.19 -13.47
C GLY A 459 -2.55 -19.41 -13.84
N GLY A 460 -1.65 -19.00 -12.96
CA GLY A 460 -0.21 -19.20 -13.11
C GLY A 460 0.62 -17.92 -12.97
N ASP A 461 1.90 -18.10 -12.67
CA ASP A 461 2.87 -17.02 -12.46
C ASP A 461 3.27 -16.34 -13.78
N ASP A 462 4.05 -16.99 -14.65
CA ASP A 462 4.38 -16.41 -15.96
C ASP A 462 4.73 -17.47 -17.02
N ILE A 463 4.70 -17.05 -18.29
CA ILE A 463 5.26 -17.76 -19.44
C ILE A 463 6.49 -16.96 -19.92
N PHE A 464 7.56 -16.99 -19.12
CA PHE A 464 8.81 -16.30 -19.41
C PHE A 464 9.98 -16.89 -18.60
N GLY A 465 11.20 -16.37 -18.76
CA GLY A 465 12.35 -16.80 -17.97
C GLY A 465 12.73 -18.27 -18.23
N LYS A 466 13.06 -19.02 -17.16
CA LYS A 466 13.52 -20.41 -17.26
C LYS A 466 12.42 -21.46 -17.10
N PHE A 467 11.28 -21.09 -16.49
CA PHE A 467 10.20 -21.99 -16.13
C PHE A 467 8.86 -21.33 -16.47
N ASP A 468 7.92 -22.13 -16.96
CA ASP A 468 6.58 -21.66 -17.32
C ASP A 468 5.55 -22.18 -16.31
N SER A 469 4.66 -21.30 -15.86
CA SER A 469 3.54 -21.57 -14.98
C SER A 469 2.26 -21.04 -15.63
N CYS A 470 1.45 -21.91 -16.23
CA CYS A 470 0.27 -21.50 -16.99
C CYS A 470 -0.74 -22.63 -17.21
N GLY A 471 -1.94 -22.26 -17.68
CA GLY A 471 -2.88 -23.21 -18.28
C GLY A 471 -2.54 -23.47 -19.75
N TYR A 472 -2.50 -24.74 -20.16
CA TYR A 472 -2.17 -25.14 -21.54
C TYR A 472 -3.20 -26.15 -22.07
N LEU A 473 -3.93 -25.75 -23.13
CA LEU A 473 -4.85 -26.56 -23.92
C LEU A 473 -4.14 -27.04 -25.19
N TRP A 474 -3.82 -28.33 -25.30
CA TRP A 474 -2.88 -28.83 -26.31
C TRP A 474 -3.23 -30.21 -26.88
N GLN A 475 -2.61 -30.55 -28.00
CA GLN A 475 -2.56 -31.90 -28.54
C GLN A 475 -1.18 -32.22 -29.17
N PRO A 476 -0.81 -33.50 -29.32
CA PRO A 476 0.39 -33.89 -30.07
C PRO A 476 0.31 -33.45 -31.54
N VAL A 477 1.45 -33.07 -32.13
CA VAL A 477 1.52 -32.61 -33.52
C VAL A 477 2.60 -33.35 -34.32
N SER A 478 2.42 -33.36 -35.64
CA SER A 478 3.41 -33.86 -36.60
C SER A 478 4.50 -32.78 -36.86
N LYS A 479 5.46 -33.06 -37.75
CA LYS A 479 6.51 -32.09 -38.11
C LYS A 479 6.05 -30.97 -39.05
N SER A 480 4.82 -31.00 -39.54
CA SER A 480 4.30 -30.03 -40.52
C SER A 480 2.82 -29.72 -40.27
N PHE A 481 2.52 -28.53 -39.75
CA PHE A 481 1.16 -28.12 -39.40
C PHE A 481 1.01 -26.60 -39.33
N ALA A 482 -0.22 -26.13 -39.38
CA ALA A 482 -0.60 -24.75 -39.10
C ALA A 482 -1.59 -24.73 -37.94
N ILE A 483 -1.33 -23.87 -36.95
CA ILE A 483 -2.25 -23.59 -35.84
C ILE A 483 -2.66 -22.13 -35.90
N GLU A 484 -3.95 -21.86 -35.77
CA GLU A 484 -4.51 -20.50 -35.81
C GLU A 484 -5.67 -20.34 -34.82
N ALA A 485 -5.81 -19.15 -34.26
CA ALA A 485 -6.91 -18.78 -33.39
C ALA A 485 -7.19 -17.28 -33.45
N GLU A 486 -8.44 -16.89 -33.22
CA GLU A 486 -8.83 -15.51 -32.96
C GLU A 486 -9.05 -15.32 -31.47
N PHE A 487 -8.39 -14.35 -30.88
CA PHE A 487 -8.57 -13.93 -29.50
C PHE A 487 -9.38 -12.64 -29.49
N THR A 488 -10.54 -12.65 -28.83
CA THR A 488 -11.47 -11.50 -28.83
C THR A 488 -11.37 -10.64 -27.58
N SER A 489 -10.85 -11.19 -26.49
CA SER A 489 -10.52 -10.47 -25.25
C SER A 489 -9.69 -11.34 -24.32
N LEU A 490 -9.01 -10.69 -23.39
CA LEU A 490 -8.38 -11.30 -22.24
C LEU A 490 -8.79 -10.54 -20.98
N GLU A 491 -9.55 -11.19 -20.11
CA GLU A 491 -9.96 -10.63 -18.81
C GLU A 491 -9.02 -11.16 -17.73
N ALA A 492 -8.24 -10.28 -17.13
CA ALA A 492 -7.33 -10.59 -16.00
C ALA A 492 -7.03 -9.31 -15.22
N THR A 493 -6.59 -9.42 -13.97
CA THR A 493 -6.29 -8.25 -13.15
C THR A 493 -4.83 -7.81 -13.29
N GLU A 494 -3.90 -8.74 -13.55
CA GLU A 494 -2.47 -8.43 -13.67
C GLU A 494 -2.04 -7.96 -15.06
N ARG A 495 -1.03 -7.08 -15.07
CA ARG A 495 -0.44 -6.49 -16.28
C ARG A 495 0.30 -7.50 -17.17
N PHE A 496 0.76 -8.61 -16.61
CA PHE A 496 1.51 -9.64 -17.34
C PHE A 496 0.63 -10.77 -17.87
N ALA A 497 -0.67 -10.73 -17.57
CA ALA A 497 -1.63 -11.67 -18.12
C ALA A 497 -1.56 -11.70 -19.65
N LYS A 498 -1.54 -12.91 -20.19
CA LYS A 498 -1.42 -13.13 -21.63
C LYS A 498 -2.06 -14.44 -22.05
N ALA A 499 -2.48 -14.46 -23.31
CA ALA A 499 -3.02 -15.65 -23.97
C ALA A 499 -2.53 -15.71 -25.41
N GLY A 500 -2.32 -16.91 -25.92
CA GLY A 500 -1.70 -17.07 -27.23
C GLY A 500 -1.57 -18.50 -27.71
N LEU A 501 -1.00 -18.64 -28.90
CA LEU A 501 -0.64 -19.92 -29.48
C LEU A 501 0.70 -20.37 -28.92
N MET A 502 0.77 -21.60 -28.42
CA MET A 502 1.98 -22.17 -27.84
C MET A 502 2.38 -23.45 -28.56
N LEU A 503 3.67 -23.56 -28.87
CA LEU A 503 4.35 -24.78 -29.30
C LEU A 503 5.31 -25.22 -28.20
N ARG A 504 5.34 -26.52 -27.87
CA ARG A 504 6.29 -27.06 -26.88
C ARG A 504 6.86 -28.41 -27.26
N LYS A 505 8.10 -28.67 -26.87
CA LYS A 505 8.72 -30.01 -26.97
C LYS A 505 8.16 -30.99 -25.93
N SER A 506 7.81 -30.51 -24.73
CA SER A 506 7.19 -31.30 -23.65
C SER A 506 6.41 -30.40 -22.67
N ASN A 507 5.68 -31.02 -21.75
CA ASN A 507 4.91 -30.31 -20.72
C ASN A 507 5.74 -29.98 -19.46
N ASN A 508 7.06 -30.19 -19.47
CA ASN A 508 7.90 -29.74 -18.36
C ASN A 508 7.96 -28.20 -18.34
N ALA A 509 8.02 -27.61 -17.16
CA ALA A 509 8.06 -26.15 -16.98
C ALA A 509 9.23 -25.49 -17.75
N ASP A 510 10.35 -26.19 -17.88
CA ASP A 510 11.59 -25.69 -18.48
C ASP A 510 11.76 -26.06 -19.97
N SER A 511 10.72 -26.57 -20.61
CA SER A 511 10.80 -27.10 -21.98
C SER A 511 11.17 -26.03 -23.02
N PRO A 512 11.83 -26.40 -24.14
CA PRO A 512 11.81 -25.59 -25.33
C PRO A 512 10.38 -25.26 -25.74
N MET A 513 10.13 -23.98 -26.02
CA MET A 513 8.80 -23.46 -26.30
C MET A 513 8.87 -22.27 -27.25
N LEU A 514 7.78 -22.03 -27.96
CA LEU A 514 7.47 -20.77 -28.60
C LEU A 514 6.05 -20.41 -28.22
N PHE A 515 5.87 -19.18 -27.76
CA PHE A 515 4.58 -18.63 -27.38
C PHE A 515 4.37 -17.32 -28.12
N PHE A 516 3.37 -17.32 -28.99
CA PHE A 516 2.96 -16.13 -29.72
C PHE A 516 1.64 -15.65 -29.13
N ASN A 517 1.70 -14.53 -28.42
CA ASN A 517 0.65 -14.11 -27.48
C ASN A 517 0.23 -12.67 -27.65
N ALA A 518 -0.92 -12.37 -27.07
CA ALA A 518 -1.40 -11.02 -26.81
C ALA A 518 -1.49 -10.76 -25.29
N PHE A 519 -1.20 -9.54 -24.87
CA PHE A 519 -1.41 -9.04 -23.51
C PHE A 519 -2.82 -8.43 -23.37
N LYS A 520 -3.24 -8.10 -22.15
CA LYS A 520 -4.56 -7.49 -21.84
C LYS A 520 -4.88 -6.25 -22.70
N ASP A 521 -3.88 -5.42 -22.98
CA ASP A 521 -4.00 -4.20 -23.81
C ASP A 521 -4.08 -4.47 -25.32
N GLY A 522 -3.92 -5.74 -25.74
CA GLY A 522 -3.89 -6.17 -27.13
C GLY A 522 -2.53 -5.99 -27.82
N SER A 523 -1.50 -5.54 -27.11
CA SER A 523 -0.13 -5.64 -27.63
C SER A 523 0.27 -7.11 -27.76
N ILE A 524 1.12 -7.46 -28.73
CA ILE A 524 1.51 -8.85 -28.99
C ILE A 524 3.00 -9.06 -28.74
N ALA A 525 3.35 -10.29 -28.38
CA ALA A 525 4.74 -10.70 -28.21
C ALA A 525 5.00 -12.09 -28.79
N LEU A 526 6.23 -12.27 -29.26
CA LEU A 526 6.79 -13.56 -29.60
C LEU A 526 7.86 -13.93 -28.56
N CYS A 527 7.51 -14.83 -27.66
CA CYS A 527 8.38 -15.40 -26.65
C CYS A 527 8.88 -16.77 -27.10
N TYR A 528 10.16 -17.09 -26.91
CA TYR A 528 10.68 -18.43 -27.21
C TYR A 528 11.86 -18.83 -26.32
N ARG A 529 11.95 -20.14 -26.07
CA ARG A 529 13.05 -20.82 -25.40
C ARG A 529 13.55 -21.95 -26.31
N LYS A 530 14.82 -21.92 -26.75
CA LYS A 530 15.34 -22.90 -27.71
C LYS A 530 15.79 -24.21 -27.07
N ALA A 531 16.25 -24.15 -25.82
CA ALA A 531 16.76 -25.31 -25.10
C ALA A 531 16.15 -25.42 -23.70
N LYS A 532 16.14 -26.65 -23.16
CA LYS A 532 15.64 -26.92 -21.82
C LYS A 532 16.36 -26.06 -20.77
N GLY A 533 15.61 -25.34 -19.94
CA GLY A 533 16.14 -24.49 -18.86
C GLY A 533 16.87 -23.22 -19.32
N GLN A 534 16.86 -22.92 -20.62
CA GLN A 534 17.38 -21.65 -21.15
C GLN A 534 16.47 -20.50 -20.71
N PHE A 535 17.04 -19.32 -20.50
CA PHE A 535 16.24 -18.11 -20.32
C PHE A 535 15.52 -17.75 -21.64
N ALA A 536 14.23 -17.46 -21.58
CA ALA A 536 13.43 -17.13 -22.76
C ALA A 536 13.82 -15.76 -23.37
N SER A 537 13.62 -15.61 -24.67
CA SER A 537 13.76 -14.35 -25.39
C SER A 537 12.38 -13.88 -25.84
N GLU A 538 12.10 -12.58 -25.73
CA GLU A 538 10.81 -11.98 -26.11
C GLU A 538 11.02 -10.79 -27.04
N THR A 539 10.21 -10.71 -28.09
CA THR A 539 10.08 -9.53 -28.94
C THR A 539 8.65 -9.05 -28.91
N LYS A 540 8.43 -7.77 -28.55
CA LYS A 540 7.11 -7.14 -28.55
C LYS A 540 6.84 -6.42 -29.86
N PHE A 541 5.58 -6.41 -30.28
CA PHE A 541 5.11 -5.70 -31.46
C PHE A 541 3.89 -4.87 -31.09
N GLU A 542 3.81 -3.65 -31.62
CA GLU A 542 2.64 -2.82 -31.46
C GLU A 542 1.49 -3.40 -32.29
N ALA A 543 0.40 -3.72 -31.59
CA ALA A 543 -0.86 -4.17 -32.13
C ALA A 543 -1.97 -3.35 -31.45
N LYS A 544 -3.01 -2.96 -32.19
CA LYS A 544 -4.08 -2.07 -31.71
C LYS A 544 -5.30 -2.84 -31.20
N GLY A 545 -5.23 -3.29 -29.94
CA GLY A 545 -6.38 -3.84 -29.21
C GLY A 545 -6.94 -5.15 -29.78
N TRP A 546 -8.19 -5.46 -29.43
CA TRP A 546 -8.88 -6.70 -29.79
C TRP A 546 -9.95 -6.48 -30.88
N PRO A 547 -10.32 -7.49 -31.68
CA PRO A 547 -9.82 -8.87 -31.72
C PRO A 547 -8.49 -9.03 -32.49
N ILE A 548 -7.75 -10.09 -32.18
CA ILE A 548 -6.46 -10.42 -32.79
C ILE A 548 -6.47 -11.85 -33.28
N GLN A 549 -6.14 -12.06 -34.55
CA GLN A 549 -5.91 -13.38 -35.13
C GLN A 549 -4.42 -13.69 -35.11
N LEU A 550 -4.06 -14.83 -34.54
CA LEU A 550 -2.70 -15.35 -34.51
C LEU A 550 -2.65 -16.64 -35.32
N ARG A 551 -1.54 -16.85 -36.02
CA ARG A 551 -1.24 -18.07 -36.77
C ARG A 551 0.23 -18.42 -36.64
N ILE A 552 0.53 -19.71 -36.54
CA ILE A 552 1.89 -20.25 -36.64
C ILE A 552 1.88 -21.37 -37.68
N ASP A 553 2.64 -21.17 -38.76
CA ASP A 553 2.97 -22.24 -39.70
C ASP A 553 4.28 -22.88 -39.26
N TYR A 554 4.25 -24.18 -38.95
CA TYR A 554 5.40 -24.93 -38.44
C TYR A 554 5.82 -26.02 -39.42
N GLN A 555 7.08 -26.00 -39.84
CA GLN A 555 7.67 -27.01 -40.73
C GLN A 555 9.07 -27.39 -40.26
N ASP A 556 9.26 -28.67 -39.95
CA ASP A 556 10.56 -29.29 -39.67
C ASP A 556 11.46 -28.52 -38.68
N GLY A 557 10.87 -28.05 -37.57
CA GLY A 557 11.60 -27.34 -36.51
C GLY A 557 11.67 -25.82 -36.68
N VAL A 558 10.97 -25.27 -37.69
CA VAL A 558 10.89 -23.84 -37.94
C VAL A 558 9.45 -23.38 -37.84
N ALA A 559 9.19 -22.44 -36.93
CA ALA A 559 7.91 -21.77 -36.76
C ALA A 559 7.93 -20.42 -37.49
N THR A 560 6.87 -20.12 -38.26
CA THR A 560 6.66 -18.85 -38.95
C THR A 560 5.38 -18.21 -38.41
N PRO A 561 5.49 -17.30 -37.42
CA PRO A 561 4.33 -16.63 -36.84
C PRO A 561 3.78 -15.55 -37.77
N SER A 562 2.46 -15.37 -37.79
CA SER A 562 1.80 -14.25 -38.46
C SER A 562 0.55 -13.83 -37.69
N PHE A 563 0.22 -12.54 -37.73
CA PHE A 563 -0.96 -12.01 -37.07
C PHE A 563 -1.77 -11.10 -37.98
N LYS A 564 -3.03 -10.88 -37.60
CA LYS A 564 -3.94 -9.96 -38.27
C LYS A 564 -4.87 -9.31 -37.25
N GLN A 565 -5.15 -8.02 -37.41
CA GLN A 565 -6.17 -7.30 -36.64
C GLN A 565 -7.26 -6.79 -37.58
N SER A 566 -8.53 -6.90 -37.18
CA SER A 566 -9.67 -6.41 -37.97
C SER A 566 -9.65 -6.91 -39.44
N ASN A 567 -9.91 -6.04 -40.42
CA ASN A 567 -9.92 -6.35 -41.85
C ASN A 567 -8.54 -6.22 -42.53
N GLU A 568 -7.45 -6.17 -41.77
CA GLU A 568 -6.10 -6.01 -42.31
C GLU A 568 -5.59 -7.27 -43.04
N SER A 569 -4.44 -7.13 -43.71
CA SER A 569 -3.70 -8.27 -44.27
C SER A 569 -2.90 -8.99 -43.19
N TRP A 570 -2.51 -10.23 -43.44
CA TRP A 570 -1.64 -10.95 -42.52
C TRP A 570 -0.24 -10.31 -42.48
N HIS A 571 0.24 -10.04 -41.27
CA HIS A 571 1.58 -9.56 -40.98
C HIS A 571 2.45 -10.74 -40.54
N GLN A 572 3.37 -11.16 -41.39
CA GLN A 572 4.28 -12.27 -41.10
C GLN A 572 5.52 -11.78 -40.33
N LEU A 573 5.91 -12.51 -39.29
CA LEU A 573 7.11 -12.25 -38.48
C LEU A 573 8.29 -13.10 -38.95
N SER A 574 9.49 -12.76 -38.46
CA SER A 574 10.70 -13.55 -38.70
C SER A 574 10.56 -14.99 -38.18
N PRO A 575 10.95 -16.01 -38.96
CA PRO A 575 10.90 -17.40 -38.50
C PRO A 575 11.79 -17.67 -37.29
N VAL A 576 11.36 -18.60 -36.43
CA VAL A 576 12.08 -19.02 -35.23
C VAL A 576 12.31 -20.53 -35.25
N SER A 577 13.57 -20.94 -35.13
CA SER A 577 13.90 -22.36 -34.94
C SER A 577 13.62 -22.79 -33.50
N VAL A 578 12.69 -23.73 -33.34
CA VAL A 578 12.25 -24.27 -32.04
C VAL A 578 11.73 -25.69 -32.25
N GLU A 579 12.02 -26.60 -31.33
CA GLU A 579 11.46 -27.95 -31.39
C GLU A 579 10.09 -28.01 -30.73
N ALA A 580 9.11 -28.61 -31.42
CA ALA A 580 7.76 -28.80 -30.92
C ALA A 580 7.25 -30.22 -31.17
N ASN A 581 6.66 -30.83 -30.13
CA ASN A 581 5.92 -32.09 -30.18
C ASN A 581 4.43 -31.89 -29.86
N THR A 582 4.09 -30.73 -29.29
CA THR A 582 2.72 -30.32 -28.96
C THR A 582 2.48 -28.92 -29.46
N ALA A 583 1.23 -28.65 -29.83
CA ALA A 583 0.75 -27.31 -30.16
C ALA A 583 -0.60 -27.07 -29.50
N GLY A 584 -0.89 -25.82 -29.18
CA GLY A 584 -2.13 -25.46 -28.53
C GLY A 584 -2.26 -23.99 -28.19
N ILE A 585 -3.13 -23.71 -27.23
CA ILE A 585 -3.34 -22.38 -26.66
C ILE A 585 -2.92 -22.42 -25.21
N ALA A 586 -2.15 -21.41 -24.80
CA ALA A 586 -1.82 -21.19 -23.40
C ALA A 586 -2.36 -19.85 -22.93
N SER A 587 -2.70 -19.76 -21.65
CA SER A 587 -3.04 -18.52 -20.98
C SER A 587 -2.50 -18.53 -19.55
N VAL A 588 -2.19 -17.35 -19.03
CA VAL A 588 -1.65 -17.15 -17.69
C VAL A 588 -2.22 -15.87 -17.09
N SER A 589 -2.49 -15.89 -15.79
CA SER A 589 -3.02 -14.75 -15.04
C SER A 589 -1.93 -13.77 -14.64
N GLY A 590 -0.69 -14.19 -14.38
CA GLY A 590 0.30 -13.32 -13.73
C GLY A 590 0.24 -13.39 -12.20
N ASP A 591 -0.66 -14.20 -11.65
CA ASP A 591 -0.93 -14.30 -10.21
C ASP A 591 -1.52 -15.68 -9.87
N LEU A 592 -0.87 -16.36 -8.91
CA LEU A 592 -1.19 -17.71 -8.46
C LEU A 592 -2.55 -17.82 -7.72
N ASN A 593 -3.18 -16.69 -7.38
CA ASN A 593 -4.44 -16.65 -6.63
C ASN A 593 -5.68 -16.37 -7.48
N GLN A 594 -5.52 -16.16 -8.79
CA GLN A 594 -6.63 -15.79 -9.67
C GLN A 594 -6.51 -16.34 -11.10
N ILE A 595 -7.61 -16.24 -11.84
CA ILE A 595 -7.77 -16.75 -13.20
C ILE A 595 -7.81 -15.60 -14.21
N ALA A 596 -7.06 -15.75 -15.29
CA ALA A 596 -7.31 -15.05 -16.54
C ALA A 596 -8.35 -15.81 -17.37
N THR A 597 -9.23 -15.07 -18.03
CA THR A 597 -10.23 -15.59 -18.97
C THR A 597 -9.90 -15.12 -20.38
N ALA A 598 -9.36 -16.01 -21.20
CA ALA A 598 -9.13 -15.76 -22.62
C ALA A 598 -10.35 -16.19 -23.44
N GLN A 599 -10.91 -15.28 -24.25
CA GLN A 599 -11.98 -15.60 -25.19
C GLN A 599 -11.39 -15.96 -26.55
N VAL A 600 -11.65 -17.19 -27.00
CA VAL A 600 -11.05 -17.77 -28.21
C VAL A 600 -12.14 -18.18 -29.20
N ALA A 601 -11.99 -17.75 -30.45
CA ALA A 601 -12.82 -18.13 -31.59
C ALA A 601 -11.94 -18.65 -32.74
N ASN A 602 -12.57 -19.24 -33.76
CA ASN A 602 -11.90 -19.67 -34.99
C ASN A 602 -10.65 -20.55 -34.77
N PHE A 603 -10.61 -21.33 -33.68
CA PHE A 603 -9.45 -22.15 -33.33
C PHE A 603 -9.32 -23.38 -34.23
N ARG A 604 -8.18 -23.53 -34.90
CA ARG A 604 -7.93 -24.62 -35.85
C ARG A 604 -6.50 -25.11 -35.78
N LEU A 605 -6.33 -26.42 -35.94
CA LEU A 605 -5.07 -27.08 -36.23
C LEU A 605 -5.23 -27.86 -37.54
N SER A 606 -4.37 -27.62 -38.51
CA SER A 606 -4.44 -28.20 -39.86
C SER A 606 -3.08 -28.69 -40.34
N SER A 607 -3.04 -29.64 -41.27
CA SER A 607 -1.80 -30.06 -41.92
C SER A 607 -1.37 -29.03 -42.97
N LEU A 608 -0.08 -28.66 -42.98
CA LEU A 608 0.50 -27.94 -44.11
C LEU A 608 0.69 -28.93 -45.26
N ASN A 609 -0.17 -28.86 -46.27
CA ASN A 609 -0.10 -29.76 -47.43
C ASN A 609 1.27 -29.62 -48.13
N SER A 610 2.00 -30.73 -48.25
CA SER A 610 3.24 -30.79 -49.02
C SER A 610 2.95 -30.89 -50.52
N ALA A 611 2.51 -29.81 -51.17
CA ALA A 611 2.52 -29.70 -52.64
C ALA A 611 2.24 -28.26 -53.12
N ASP A 612 3.31 -27.49 -53.34
CA ASP A 612 3.45 -26.67 -54.55
C ASP A 612 4.92 -26.83 -55.01
N LYS A 613 5.23 -28.02 -55.52
CA LYS A 613 6.34 -28.20 -56.45
C LYS A 613 5.72 -28.10 -57.85
N SER A 614 6.01 -26.99 -58.51
CA SER A 614 5.73 -26.76 -59.93
C SER A 614 6.18 -27.96 -60.78
N LEU A 615 5.38 -28.31 -61.78
CA LEU A 615 5.93 -28.72 -63.07
C LEU A 615 6.43 -27.48 -63.82
#